data_AF-A0A528XVV2-F1
#
_entry.id   AF-A0A528XVV2-F1
#
_cell.length_a   1.000
_cell.length_b   1.000
_cell.length_c   1.000
_cell.angle_alpha   90.00
_cell.angle_beta   90.00
_cell.angle_gamma   90.00
#
_symmetry.space_group_name_H-M   'P 1'
#
loop_
_entity.id
_entity.type
_entity.pdbx_description
1 polymer ?
#
loop_
_entity_poly.entity_id
_entity_poly.type
_entity_poly.pdbx_seq_one_letter_code
_entity_poly.pdbx_strand_id
1 'polypeptide(L)' 'MSERGADFFGKWITDNVMRRSVGADITSVAELTTKLFADAKAAGISEDEIEEEIGSAYEAIQAAIDGPRDIEESD' A
#
# COMPACT_ATOMS: atom_id res chain seq x y z
N MET A 1 15.18 3.47 11.98
CA MET A 1 14.06 3.55 11.03
C MET A 1 14.44 4.48 9.93
N SER A 2 14.44 3.99 8.71
CA SER A 2 14.77 4.72 7.50
C SER A 2 13.46 4.91 6.76
N GLU A 3 12.91 6.13 6.76
CA GLU A 3 11.58 6.49 6.22
C GLU A 3 11.36 6.13 4.74
N ARG A 4 12.36 5.53 4.09
CA ARG A 4 12.35 5.06 2.71
C ARG A 4 11.27 4.01 2.46
N GLY A 5 10.99 3.12 3.43
CA GLY A 5 9.93 2.11 3.31
C GLY A 5 8.56 2.76 3.20
N ALA A 6 8.24 3.66 4.13
CA ALA A 6 7.01 4.43 4.16
C ALA A 6 6.87 5.38 2.97
N ASP A 7 7.95 6.07 2.58
CA ASP A 7 7.98 6.96 1.42
C ASP A 7 7.69 6.21 0.12
N PHE A 8 8.26 5.01 -0.05
CA PHE A 8 7.99 4.15 -1.19
C PHE A 8 6.54 3.68 -1.17
N PHE A 9 6.06 3.17 -0.03
CA PHE A 9 4.70 2.68 0.12
C PHE A 9 3.65 3.75 -0.23
N GLY A 10 3.79 4.97 0.30
CA GLY A 10 2.84 6.06 0.05
C GLY A 10 2.77 6.47 -1.44
N LYS A 11 3.93 6.55 -2.10
CA LYS A 11 4.00 6.80 -3.55
C LYS A 11 3.38 5.66 -4.35
N TRP A 12 3.70 4.42 -3.97
CA TRP A 12 3.21 3.22 -4.66
C TRP A 12 1.69 3.10 -4.58
N ILE A 13 1.09 3.33 -3.41
CA ILE A 13 -0.38 3.37 -3.23
C ILE A 13 -1.02 4.44 -4.12
N THR A 14 -0.44 5.64 -4.15
CA THR A 14 -0.95 6.73 -4.98
C THR A 14 -0.95 6.34 -6.46
N ASP A 15 0.12 5.72 -6.95
CA ASP A 15 0.26 5.38 -8.37
C ASP A 15 -0.52 4.12 -8.78
N ASN A 16 -0.64 3.13 -7.89
CA ASN A 16 -1.19 1.81 -8.22
C ASN A 16 -2.63 1.60 -7.73
N VAL A 17 -3.05 2.28 -6.66
CA VAL A 17 -4.38 2.11 -6.04
C VAL A 17 -5.26 3.34 -6.28
N MET A 18 -4.72 4.55 -6.16
CA MET A 18 -5.52 5.80 -6.23
C MET A 18 -5.62 6.38 -7.66
N ARG A 19 -4.49 6.44 -8.39
CA ARG A 19 -4.44 7.00 -9.76
C ARG A 19 -4.94 6.04 -10.82
N ARG A 20 -4.66 4.74 -10.68
CA ARG A 20 -5.45 3.73 -11.36
C ARG A 20 -6.77 3.66 -10.62
N SER A 21 -7.79 4.36 -11.14
CA SER A 21 -9.19 3.98 -10.91
C SER A 21 -9.22 2.45 -10.89
N VAL A 22 -9.69 1.87 -9.77
CA VAL A 22 -9.95 0.43 -9.61
C VAL A 22 -10.81 0.02 -10.81
N GLY A 23 -10.11 -0.44 -11.84
CA GLY A 23 -10.52 -0.29 -13.22
C GLY A 23 -9.96 -1.48 -13.96
N ALA A 24 -10.77 -2.53 -13.91
CA ALA A 24 -10.78 -3.74 -14.74
C ALA A 24 -9.75 -4.85 -14.50
N ASP A 25 -8.47 -4.61 -14.13
CA ASP A 25 -7.46 -5.68 -14.30
C ASP A 25 -6.57 -6.02 -13.07
N ILE A 26 -6.84 -5.51 -11.87
CA ILE A 26 -6.20 -6.00 -10.63
C ILE A 26 -7.29 -6.36 -9.64
N THR A 27 -7.36 -7.64 -9.26
CA THR A 27 -8.61 -8.27 -8.77
C THR A 27 -8.63 -8.46 -7.25
N SER A 28 -7.48 -8.39 -6.57
CA SER A 28 -7.41 -8.61 -5.12
C SER A 28 -6.28 -7.87 -4.39
N VAL A 29 -6.46 -7.69 -3.07
CA VAL A 29 -5.43 -7.16 -2.16
C VAL A 29 -4.17 -8.04 -2.15
N ALA A 30 -4.31 -9.37 -2.29
CA ALA A 30 -3.18 -10.29 -2.33
C ALA A 30 -2.29 -10.10 -3.57
N GLU A 31 -2.90 -9.85 -4.73
CA GLU A 31 -2.18 -9.51 -5.97
C GLU A 31 -1.45 -8.18 -5.85
N LEU A 32 -2.10 -7.16 -5.26
CA LEU A 32 -1.48 -5.86 -5.01
C LEU A 32 -0.32 -5.96 -4.01
N THR A 33 -0.47 -6.75 -2.96
CA THR A 33 0.59 -6.99 -1.96
C THR A 33 1.80 -7.66 -2.61
N THR A 34 1.57 -8.69 -3.43
CA THR A 34 2.63 -9.36 -4.18
C THR A 34 3.35 -8.38 -5.13
N LYS A 35 2.60 -7.52 -5.81
CA LYS A 35 3.15 -6.52 -6.71
C LYS A 35 3.97 -5.46 -5.96
N LEU A 36 3.48 -4.97 -4.82
CA LEU A 36 4.18 -4.02 -3.96
C LEU A 36 5.57 -4.53 -3.61
N PHE A 37 5.68 -5.77 -3.15
CA PHE A 37 6.96 -6.36 -2.76
C PHE A 37 7.90 -6.61 -3.94
N ALA A 38 7.36 -7.02 -5.10
CA ALA A 38 8.16 -7.13 -6.31
C ALA A 38 8.75 -5.77 -6.75
N ASP A 39 7.94 -4.72 -6.71
CA ASP A 39 8.37 -3.36 -7.07
C ASP A 39 9.34 -2.77 -6.03
N ALA A 40 9.11 -3.02 -4.73
CA ALA A 40 9.99 -2.62 -3.65
C ALA A 40 11.37 -3.24 -3.79
N LYS A 41 11.42 -4.55 -4.06
CA LYS A 41 12.66 -5.27 -4.30
C LYS A 41 13.41 -4.73 -5.51
N ALA A 42 12.70 -4.38 -6.59
CA ALA A 42 13.31 -3.74 -7.76
C ALA A 42 13.86 -2.33 -7.44
N ALA A 43 13.26 -1.62 -6.49
CA ALA A 43 13.74 -0.34 -5.96
C ALA A 43 14.83 -0.47 -4.88
N GLY A 44 15.23 -1.69 -4.51
CA GLY A 44 16.23 -1.96 -3.48
C GLY A 44 15.73 -1.71 -2.05
N ILE A 45 14.44 -1.88 -1.82
CA ILE A 45 13.77 -1.80 -0.51
C ILE A 45 13.32 -3.21 -0.14
N SER A 46 13.61 -3.65 1.09
CA SER A 46 13.14 -4.95 1.58
C SER A 46 11.69 -4.88 2.04
N GLU A 47 11.02 -6.03 2.04
CA GLU A 47 9.67 -6.19 2.59
C GLU A 47 9.66 -5.80 4.07
N ASP A 48 10.65 -6.26 4.84
CA ASP A 48 10.83 -5.91 6.25
C ASP A 48 10.93 -4.39 6.47
N GLU A 49 11.62 -3.64 5.60
CA GLU A 49 11.76 -2.18 5.74
C GLU A 49 10.40 -1.47 5.55
N ILE A 50 9.51 -2.04 4.73
CA ILE A 50 8.15 -1.53 4.58
C ILE A 50 7.30 -1.94 5.78
N GLU A 51 7.33 -3.20 6.17
CA GLU A 51 6.46 -3.71 7.24
C GLU A 51 6.86 -3.21 8.63
N GLU A 52 8.13 -2.89 8.87
CA GLU A 52 8.60 -2.27 10.12
C GLU A 52 7.99 -0.87 10.32
N GLU A 53 7.69 -0.15 9.23
CA GLU A 53 7.15 1.22 9.27
C GLU A 53 5.62 1.28 9.13
N ILE A 54 5.07 0.43 8.27
CA ILE A 54 3.66 0.45 7.88
C ILE A 54 2.83 -0.60 8.65
N GLY A 55 3.47 -1.59 9.25
CA GLY A 55 2.82 -2.80 9.74
C GLY A 55 2.49 -3.74 8.59
N SER A 56 1.31 -4.37 8.60
CA SER A 56 0.95 -5.28 7.51
C SER A 56 0.67 -4.50 6.23
N ALA A 57 1.51 -4.70 5.21
CA ALA A 57 1.30 -4.11 3.89
C ALA A 57 -0.06 -4.51 3.29
N TYR A 58 -0.53 -5.73 3.57
CA TYR A 58 -1.84 -6.22 3.16
C TYR A 58 -2.97 -5.39 3.76
N GLU A 59 -2.97 -5.18 5.08
CA GLU A 59 -4.00 -4.39 5.77
C GLU A 59 -3.97 -2.92 5.33
N ALA A 60 -2.78 -2.36 5.12
CA ALA A 60 -2.63 -1.00 4.65
C ALA A 60 -3.14 -0.81 3.22
N ILE A 61 -2.92 -1.77 2.32
CA ILE A 61 -3.50 -1.77 0.97
C ILE A 61 -5.03 -1.92 1.03
N GLN A 62 -5.54 -2.84 1.86
CA GLN A 62 -6.99 -3.02 2.05
C GLN A 62 -7.64 -1.72 2.54
N ALA A 63 -7.04 -1.07 3.55
CA ALA A 63 -7.51 0.21 4.06
C ALA A 63 -7.47 1.33 3.00
N ALA A 64 -6.46 1.33 2.13
CA ALA A 64 -6.40 2.27 1.02
C ALA A 64 -7.51 2.03 -0.02
N ILE A 65 -7.88 0.78 -0.30
CA ILE A 65 -8.96 0.43 -1.23
C ILE A 65 -10.33 0.77 -0.66
N ASP A 66 -10.55 0.46 0.61
CA ASP A 66 -11.81 0.75 1.30
C ASP A 66 -12.02 2.27 1.50
N GLY A 67 -11.00 3.07 1.21
CA GLY A 67 -10.97 4.51 1.40
C GLY A 67 -10.74 4.87 2.87
N PRO A 68 -10.56 6.17 3.19
CA PRO A 68 -10.64 6.59 4.57
C PRO A 68 -12.01 6.15 5.09
N ARG A 69 -12.04 5.17 5.99
CA ARG A 69 -13.25 4.89 6.77
C ARG A 69 -13.62 6.23 7.37
N ASP A 70 -14.77 6.76 6.97
CA ASP A 70 -15.38 7.90 7.64
C ASP A 70 -15.44 7.52 9.12
N ILE A 71 -14.48 8.04 9.88
CA ILE A 71 -14.58 8.09 11.32
C ILE A 71 -15.65 9.16 11.49
N GLU A 72 -16.92 8.75 11.49
CA GLU A 72 -17.99 9.59 11.98
C GLU A 72 -17.58 9.94 13.42
N GLU A 73 -17.04 11.15 13.58
CA GLU A 73 -16.97 11.83 14.86
C GLU A 73 -18.41 11.82 15.40
N SER A 74 -18.66 10.89 16.32
CA SER A 74 -19.92 10.80 17.03
C SER A 74 -19.91 11.90 18.09
N ASP A 75 -20.50 13.05 17.75
CA ASP A 75 -20.88 14.11 18.70
C ASP A 75 -21.91 13.61 19.73
#